data_AF-A0A9X1ZV90-F1
#
_entry.id   AF-A0A9X1ZV90-F1
#
_cell.length_a   1.000
_cell.length_b   1.000
_cell.length_c   1.000
_cell.angle_alpha   90.00
_cell.angle_beta   90.00
_cell.angle_gamma   90.00
#
_symmetry.space_group_name_H-M   'P 1'
#
loop_
_entity.id
_entity.type
_entity.pdbx_description
1 polymer ?
#
loop_
_entity_poly.entity_id
_entity_poly.type
_entity_poly.pdbx_seq_one_letter_code
_entity_poly.pdbx_strand_id
1 'polypeptide(L)'
;MNMNFDELIQALINLHNQDAVEFNAACDTIDSLESVVKEQGQALEKQESLLSKQDVVINTAITTKQKDDAELKQLRAEVRELRALDPKRLERVNKEQKARIAKLKADLEISERGRKASDKELRDIRSEVRKTGTLPFYSDPKSKNTIRFINHFMTPDNDYEAVPNSPVVEFFHADRGITRQGFLGTDGEIVWCDARNSLPNATESNIAKTEILDYCRQHKIKTKFKSKRAAA
;
A
#
# COMPACT_ATOMS: atom_id res chain seq x y z
N MET A 1 -114.36 -56.73 32.82
CA MET A 1 -113.84 -57.66 33.84
C MET A 1 -113.45 -56.83 35.04
N ASN A 2 -114.13 -56.99 36.18
CA ASN A 2 -113.70 -56.36 37.42
C ASN A 2 -112.55 -57.22 37.97
N MET A 3 -111.34 -56.67 37.98
CA MET A 3 -110.20 -57.31 38.64
C MET A 3 -110.49 -57.41 40.14
N ASN A 4 -110.23 -58.57 40.74
CA ASN A 4 -110.22 -58.71 42.20
C ASN A 4 -109.08 -57.85 42.79
N PHE A 5 -109.21 -57.42 44.04
CA PHE A 5 -108.21 -56.64 44.76
C PHE A 5 -106.80 -57.29 44.72
N ASP A 6 -106.73 -58.62 44.82
CA ASP A 6 -105.47 -59.37 44.70
C ASP A 6 -104.85 -59.28 43.29
N GLU A 7 -105.68 -59.27 42.23
CA GLU A 7 -105.21 -59.12 40.84
C GLU A 7 -104.69 -57.70 40.59
N LEU A 8 -105.32 -56.68 41.20
CA LEU A 8 -104.88 -55.29 41.12
C LEU A 8 -103.51 -55.10 41.80
N ILE A 9 -103.33 -55.69 42.99
CA ILE A 9 -102.05 -55.68 43.70
C ILE A 9 -100.97 -56.35 42.86
N GLN A 10 -101.26 -57.52 42.27
CA GLN A 10 -100.29 -58.23 41.44
C GLN A 10 -99.93 -57.45 40.16
N ALA A 11 -100.89 -56.77 39.54
CA ALA A 11 -100.64 -55.91 38.38
C ALA A 11 -99.74 -54.71 38.72
N LEU A 12 -99.97 -54.07 39.87
CA LEU A 12 -99.13 -52.99 40.38
C LEU A 12 -97.70 -53.46 40.68
N ILE A 13 -97.54 -54.64 41.29
CA ILE A 13 -96.22 -55.24 41.53
C ILE A 13 -95.50 -55.53 40.21
N ASN A 14 -96.20 -56.10 39.22
CA ASN A 14 -95.61 -56.40 37.91
C ASN A 14 -95.17 -55.12 37.19
N LEU A 15 -95.97 -54.06 37.24
CA LEU A 15 -95.62 -52.76 36.66
C LEU A 15 -94.39 -52.14 37.35
N HIS A 16 -94.37 -52.14 38.68
CA HIS A 16 -93.24 -51.61 39.44
C HIS A 16 -91.94 -52.40 39.18
N ASN A 17 -92.04 -53.73 39.07
CA ASN A 17 -90.89 -54.56 38.70
C ASN A 17 -90.41 -54.27 37.27
N GLN A 18 -91.32 -53.98 36.34
CA GLN A 18 -90.97 -53.62 34.98
C GLN A 18 -90.24 -52.26 34.93
N ASP A 19 -90.76 -51.25 35.63
CA ASP A 19 -90.10 -49.94 35.76
C ASP A 19 -88.70 -50.07 36.39
N ALA A 20 -88.55 -50.93 37.40
CA ALA A 20 -87.25 -51.19 38.04
C ALA A 20 -86.26 -51.88 37.07
N VAL A 21 -86.73 -52.80 36.22
CA VAL A 21 -85.90 -53.44 35.19
C VAL A 21 -85.47 -52.41 34.14
N GLU A 22 -86.37 -51.55 33.68
CA GLU A 22 -86.07 -50.50 32.70
C GLU A 22 -85.10 -49.46 33.28
N PHE A 23 -85.27 -49.07 34.55
CA PHE A 23 -84.34 -48.17 35.25
C PHE A 23 -82.94 -48.78 35.37
N ASN A 24 -82.83 -50.04 35.78
CA ASN A 24 -81.53 -50.72 35.90
C ASN A 24 -80.84 -50.83 34.54
N ALA A 25 -81.57 -51.14 33.46
CA ALA A 25 -81.02 -51.17 32.11
C ALA A 25 -80.53 -49.79 31.65
N ALA A 26 -81.23 -48.72 32.03
CA ALA A 26 -80.78 -47.35 31.76
C ALA A 26 -79.50 -47.01 32.53
N CYS A 27 -79.38 -47.42 33.81
CA CYS A 27 -78.17 -47.28 34.60
C CYS A 27 -76.98 -48.01 33.97
N ASP A 28 -77.16 -49.28 33.57
CA ASP A 28 -76.10 -50.06 32.89
C ASP A 28 -75.64 -49.38 31.59
N THR A 29 -76.58 -48.76 30.87
CA THR A 29 -76.28 -48.00 29.64
C THR A 29 -75.47 -46.74 29.95
N ILE A 30 -75.81 -46.02 31.03
CA ILE A 30 -75.06 -44.83 31.47
C ILE A 30 -73.63 -45.23 31.85
N ASP A 31 -73.45 -46.27 32.65
CA ASP A 31 -72.12 -46.76 33.05
C ASP A 31 -71.27 -47.17 31.84
N SER A 32 -71.91 -47.81 30.84
CA SER A 32 -71.25 -48.13 29.58
C SER A 32 -70.82 -46.89 28.80
N LEU A 33 -71.70 -45.87 28.69
CA LEU A 33 -71.40 -44.62 28.00
C LEU A 33 -70.29 -43.84 28.71
N GLU A 34 -70.30 -43.79 30.04
CA GLU A 34 -69.23 -43.14 30.82
C GLU A 34 -67.87 -43.80 30.58
N SER A 35 -67.84 -45.14 30.50
CA SER A 35 -66.63 -45.88 30.15
C SER A 35 -66.11 -45.49 28.75
N VAL A 36 -67.01 -45.44 27.75
CA VAL A 36 -66.67 -45.03 26.38
C VAL A 36 -66.15 -43.59 26.33
N VAL A 37 -66.80 -42.66 27.01
CA VAL A 37 -66.37 -41.25 27.08
C VAL A 37 -64.98 -41.13 27.68
N LYS A 38 -64.68 -41.91 28.73
CA LYS A 38 -63.36 -41.94 29.35
C LYS A 38 -62.29 -42.46 28.40
N GLU A 39 -62.58 -43.55 27.68
CA GLU A 39 -61.66 -44.09 26.66
C GLU A 39 -61.41 -43.10 25.52
N GLN A 40 -62.46 -42.41 25.05
CA GLN A 40 -62.36 -41.38 24.03
C GLN A 40 -61.54 -40.17 24.51
N GLY A 41 -61.70 -39.76 25.76
CA GLY A 41 -60.90 -38.70 26.37
C GLY A 41 -59.41 -39.03 26.38
N GLN A 42 -59.05 -40.26 26.77
CA GLN A 42 -57.66 -40.73 26.76
C GLN A 42 -57.09 -40.81 25.33
N ALA A 43 -57.90 -41.22 24.36
CA ALA A 43 -57.49 -41.26 22.96
C ALA A 43 -57.21 -39.85 22.41
N LEU A 44 -58.03 -38.86 22.76
CA LEU A 44 -57.85 -37.46 22.38
C LEU A 44 -56.57 -36.87 22.96
N GLU A 45 -56.32 -37.04 24.26
CA GLU A 45 -55.08 -36.57 24.90
C GLU A 45 -53.82 -37.16 24.23
N LYS A 46 -53.89 -38.45 23.87
CA LYS A 46 -52.79 -39.11 23.16
C LYS A 46 -52.59 -38.54 21.76
N GLN A 47 -53.67 -38.24 21.03
CA GLN A 47 -53.59 -37.61 19.71
C GLN A 47 -53.02 -36.19 19.81
N GLU A 48 -53.44 -35.40 20.79
CA GLU A 48 -52.94 -34.05 21.01
C GLU A 48 -51.44 -34.05 21.32
N SER A 49 -50.96 -34.99 22.14
CA SER A 49 -49.53 -35.19 22.40
C SER A 49 -48.74 -35.53 21.14
N LEU A 50 -49.30 -36.36 20.24
CA LEU A 50 -48.65 -36.72 18.97
C LEU A 50 -48.59 -35.53 18.02
N LEU A 51 -49.67 -34.75 17.91
CA LEU A 51 -49.71 -33.54 17.08
C LEU A 51 -48.68 -32.52 17.57
N SER A 52 -48.60 -32.29 18.87
CA SER A 52 -47.58 -31.40 19.46
C SER A 52 -46.15 -31.83 19.10
N LYS A 53 -45.86 -33.14 19.13
CA LYS A 53 -44.55 -33.67 18.70
C LYS A 53 -44.31 -33.46 17.21
N GLN A 54 -45.32 -33.65 16.37
CA GLN A 54 -45.21 -33.43 14.94
C GLN A 54 -44.96 -31.96 14.60
N ASP A 55 -45.59 -31.03 15.31
CA ASP A 55 -45.35 -29.59 15.13
C ASP A 55 -43.89 -29.22 15.39
N VAL A 56 -43.27 -29.79 16.43
CA VAL A 56 -41.84 -29.56 16.73
C VAL A 56 -40.96 -30.08 15.58
N VAL A 57 -41.25 -31.27 15.05
CA VAL A 57 -40.51 -31.85 13.92
C VAL A 57 -40.65 -30.99 12.66
N ILE A 58 -41.86 -30.55 12.35
CA ILE A 58 -42.15 -29.70 11.19
C ILE A 58 -41.42 -28.36 11.31
N ASN A 59 -41.51 -27.70 12.47
CA ASN A 59 -40.83 -26.42 12.71
C ASN A 59 -39.30 -26.58 12.61
N THR A 60 -38.75 -27.68 13.11
CA THR A 60 -37.32 -27.98 12.98
C THR A 60 -36.95 -28.18 11.50
N ALA A 61 -37.73 -28.95 10.74
CA ALA A 61 -37.48 -29.15 9.32
C ALA A 61 -37.57 -27.84 8.51
N ILE A 62 -38.51 -26.95 8.85
CA ILE A 62 -38.64 -25.63 8.22
C ILE A 62 -37.39 -24.79 8.47
N THR A 63 -36.91 -24.73 9.72
CA THR A 63 -35.72 -23.93 10.06
C THR A 63 -34.45 -24.49 9.41
N THR A 64 -34.27 -25.82 9.36
CA THR A 64 -33.16 -26.44 8.63
C THR A 64 -33.22 -26.11 7.14
N LYS A 65 -34.39 -26.27 6.51
CA LYS A 65 -34.56 -25.94 5.08
C LYS A 65 -34.23 -24.46 4.78
N GLN A 66 -34.67 -23.54 5.63
CA GLN A 66 -34.35 -22.11 5.46
C GLN A 66 -32.85 -21.83 5.52
N LYS A 67 -32.12 -22.55 6.38
CA LYS A 67 -30.67 -22.47 6.46
C LYS A 67 -30.01 -23.01 5.18
N ASP A 68 -30.45 -24.19 4.72
CA ASP A 68 -29.93 -24.82 3.51
C ASP A 68 -30.19 -23.95 2.26
N ASP A 69 -31.37 -23.33 2.16
CA ASP A 69 -31.71 -22.40 1.08
C ASP A 69 -30.79 -21.16 1.07
N ALA A 70 -30.44 -20.65 2.25
CA ALA A 70 -29.50 -19.53 2.39
C ALA A 70 -28.07 -19.92 1.97
N GLU A 71 -27.61 -21.12 2.37
CA GLU A 71 -26.30 -21.65 2.00
C GLU A 71 -26.20 -21.92 0.49
N LEU A 72 -27.24 -22.51 -0.10
CA LEU A 72 -27.34 -22.72 -1.56
C LEU A 72 -27.29 -21.40 -2.33
N LYS A 73 -27.89 -20.32 -1.81
CA LYS A 73 -27.83 -19.00 -2.43
C LYS A 73 -26.41 -18.44 -2.40
N GLN A 74 -25.67 -18.61 -1.30
CA GLN A 74 -24.27 -18.20 -1.20
C GLN A 74 -23.38 -18.97 -2.17
N LEU A 75 -23.49 -20.31 -2.19
CA LEU A 75 -22.72 -21.16 -3.10
C LEU A 75 -22.97 -20.82 -4.58
N ARG A 76 -24.22 -20.54 -4.95
CA ARG A 76 -24.54 -20.10 -6.32
C ARG A 76 -23.89 -18.76 -6.68
N ALA A 77 -23.80 -17.83 -5.73
CA ALA A 77 -23.12 -16.56 -5.94
C ALA A 77 -21.62 -16.77 -6.14
N GLU A 78 -20.98 -17.58 -5.28
CA GLU A 78 -19.56 -17.90 -5.38
C GLU A 78 -19.21 -18.61 -6.70
N VAL A 79 -20.01 -19.61 -7.11
CA VAL A 79 -19.83 -20.28 -8.41
C VAL A 79 -19.98 -19.29 -9.58
N ARG A 80 -20.88 -18.31 -9.47
CA ARG A 80 -21.06 -17.28 -10.51
C ARG A 80 -19.83 -16.37 -10.60
N GLU A 81 -19.26 -15.98 -9.47
CA GLU A 81 -18.01 -15.20 -9.42
C GLU A 81 -16.83 -15.99 -9.99
N LEU A 82 -16.68 -17.26 -9.61
CA LEU A 82 -15.65 -18.15 -10.13
C LEU A 82 -15.78 -18.39 -11.64
N ARG A 83 -17.01 -18.51 -12.17
CA ARG A 83 -17.24 -18.63 -13.61
C ARG A 83 -17.01 -17.32 -14.36
N ALA A 84 -17.19 -16.18 -13.71
CA ALA A 84 -16.89 -14.87 -14.30
C ALA A 84 -15.37 -14.65 -14.45
N LEU A 85 -14.57 -15.29 -13.58
CA LEU A 85 -13.13 -15.38 -13.75
C LEU A 85 -12.81 -16.35 -14.90
N ASP A 86 -12.76 -15.85 -16.13
CA ASP A 86 -12.36 -16.62 -17.32
C ASP A 86 -10.90 -17.10 -17.18
N PRO A 87 -10.66 -18.38 -16.79
CA PRO A 87 -9.32 -18.84 -16.42
C PRO A 87 -8.41 -18.90 -17.64
N LYS A 88 -8.98 -19.16 -18.82
CA LYS A 88 -8.23 -19.20 -20.10
C LYS A 88 -7.76 -17.81 -20.48
N ARG A 89 -8.60 -16.78 -20.29
CA ARG A 89 -8.20 -15.39 -20.49
C ARG A 89 -7.12 -14.97 -19.49
N LEU A 90 -7.26 -15.33 -18.21
CA LEU A 90 -6.25 -15.05 -17.19
C LEU A 90 -4.91 -15.72 -17.50
N GLU A 91 -4.91 -16.99 -17.94
CA GLU A 91 -3.71 -17.69 -18.34
C GLU A 91 -3.03 -17.03 -19.55
N ARG A 92 -3.82 -16.61 -20.55
CA ARG A 92 -3.31 -15.87 -21.72
C ARG A 92 -2.66 -14.55 -21.32
N VAL A 93 -3.35 -13.75 -20.50
CA VAL A 93 -2.83 -12.46 -20.00
C VAL A 93 -1.54 -12.68 -19.20
N ASN A 94 -1.48 -13.73 -18.37
CA ASN A 94 -0.28 -14.04 -17.59
C ASN A 94 0.92 -14.39 -18.50
N LYS A 95 0.71 -15.19 -19.54
CA LYS A 95 1.73 -15.51 -20.55
C LYS A 95 2.21 -14.25 -21.28
N GLU A 96 1.30 -13.40 -21.74
CA GLU A 96 1.61 -12.13 -22.40
C GLU A 96 2.42 -11.19 -21.49
N GLN A 97 2.02 -11.06 -20.22
CA GLN A 97 2.73 -10.24 -19.25
C GLN A 97 4.13 -10.77 -18.95
N LYS A 98 4.30 -12.09 -18.80
CA LYS A 98 5.62 -12.71 -18.63
C LYS A 98 6.54 -12.43 -19.81
N ALA A 99 6.04 -12.57 -21.04
CA ALA A 99 6.80 -12.25 -22.25
C ALA A 99 7.19 -10.76 -22.30
N ARG A 100 6.26 -9.87 -21.94
CA ARG A 100 6.51 -8.42 -21.88
C ARG A 100 7.58 -8.06 -20.84
N ILE A 101 7.51 -8.68 -19.66
CA ILE A 101 8.51 -8.47 -18.60
C ILE A 101 9.89 -8.95 -19.05
N ALA A 102 9.97 -10.11 -19.72
CA ALA A 102 11.23 -10.62 -20.25
C ALA A 102 11.86 -9.66 -21.26
N LYS A 103 11.06 -9.11 -22.18
CA LYS A 103 11.52 -8.10 -23.14
C LYS A 103 12.02 -6.82 -22.44
N LEU A 104 11.23 -6.27 -21.52
CA LEU A 104 11.61 -5.05 -20.80
C LEU A 104 12.90 -5.22 -19.98
N LYS A 105 13.16 -6.41 -19.43
CA LYS A 105 14.42 -6.70 -18.74
C LYS A 105 15.62 -6.69 -19.70
N ALA A 106 15.48 -7.27 -20.88
CA ALA A 106 16.52 -7.25 -21.89
C ALA A 106 16.81 -5.82 -22.37
N ASP A 107 15.76 -5.03 -22.63
CA ASP A 107 15.89 -3.63 -23.04
C ASP A 107 16.58 -2.78 -21.95
N LEU A 108 16.25 -3.01 -20.68
CA LEU A 108 16.89 -2.35 -19.55
C LEU A 108 18.38 -2.66 -19.46
N GLU A 109 18.77 -3.92 -19.64
CA GLU A 109 20.17 -4.32 -19.59
C GLU A 109 21.00 -3.66 -20.71
N ILE A 110 20.44 -3.58 -21.92
CA ILE A 110 21.06 -2.86 -23.05
C ILE A 110 21.23 -1.37 -22.71
N SER A 111 20.18 -0.75 -22.18
CA SER A 111 20.23 0.66 -21.77
C SER A 111 21.27 0.93 -20.68
N GLU A 112 21.40 0.05 -19.69
CA GLU A 112 22.40 0.18 -18.63
C GLU A 112 23.83 0.06 -19.15
N ARG A 113 24.07 -0.87 -20.09
CA ARG A 113 25.38 -1.01 -20.76
C ARG A 113 25.71 0.26 -21.56
N GLY A 114 24.74 0.80 -22.30
CA GLY A 114 24.88 2.06 -23.02
C GLY A 114 25.24 3.23 -22.09
N ARG A 115 24.51 3.38 -20.99
CA ARG A 115 24.79 4.43 -19.98
C ARG A 115 26.20 4.31 -19.42
N LYS A 116 26.64 3.11 -19.04
CA LYS A 116 27.99 2.86 -18.52
C LYS A 116 29.08 3.21 -19.53
N ALA A 117 28.85 2.94 -20.82
CA ALA A 117 29.77 3.31 -21.90
C ALA A 117 29.86 4.84 -22.05
N SER A 118 28.72 5.54 -22.12
CA SER A 118 28.71 7.01 -22.19
C SER A 118 29.32 7.67 -20.97
N ASP A 119 29.09 7.14 -19.76
CA ASP A 119 29.72 7.63 -18.53
C ASP A 119 31.24 7.43 -18.53
N LYS A 120 31.74 6.42 -19.25
CA LYS A 120 33.18 6.23 -19.46
C LYS A 120 33.73 7.25 -20.45
N GLU A 121 33.09 7.41 -21.61
CA GLU A 121 33.48 8.39 -22.63
C GLU A 121 33.52 9.82 -22.05
N LEU A 122 32.51 10.21 -21.27
CA LEU A 122 32.49 11.52 -20.61
C LEU A 122 33.64 11.72 -19.62
N ARG A 123 34.04 10.65 -18.91
CA ARG A 123 35.20 10.70 -17.99
C ARG A 123 36.50 10.85 -18.76
N ASP A 124 36.65 10.11 -19.85
CA ASP A 124 37.84 10.16 -20.70
C ASP A 124 37.98 11.54 -21.36
N ILE A 125 36.90 12.09 -21.92
CA ILE A 125 36.84 13.46 -22.47
C ILE A 125 37.19 14.49 -21.39
N ARG A 126 36.60 14.40 -20.19
CA ARG A 126 36.94 15.34 -19.09
C ARG A 126 38.41 15.25 -18.70
N SER A 127 39.01 14.06 -18.73
CA SER A 127 40.43 13.88 -18.42
C SER A 127 41.32 14.53 -19.48
N GLU A 128 41.02 14.28 -20.75
CA GLU A 128 41.77 14.84 -21.89
C GLU A 128 41.68 16.37 -21.92
N VAL A 129 40.49 16.90 -21.72
CA VAL A 129 40.22 18.33 -21.75
C VAL A 129 40.78 19.06 -20.51
N ARG A 130 40.97 18.38 -19.37
CA ARG A 130 41.75 18.92 -18.24
C ARG A 130 43.24 19.03 -18.57
N LYS A 131 43.80 18.08 -19.34
CA LYS A 131 45.22 18.10 -19.74
C LYS A 131 45.53 19.25 -20.70
N THR A 132 44.57 19.68 -21.51
CA THR A 132 44.75 20.79 -22.47
C THR A 132 44.60 22.18 -21.84
N GLY A 133 44.22 22.29 -20.56
CA GLY A 133 44.13 23.57 -19.83
C GLY A 133 43.03 24.52 -20.29
N THR A 134 42.17 24.11 -21.23
CA THR A 134 41.16 24.96 -21.86
C THR A 134 39.83 24.98 -21.10
N LEU A 135 39.57 23.99 -20.25
CA LEU A 135 38.30 23.85 -19.54
C LEU A 135 38.33 24.57 -18.19
N PRO A 136 37.28 25.32 -17.85
CA PRO A 136 37.11 25.77 -16.48
C PRO A 136 36.92 24.61 -15.52
N PHE A 137 37.59 24.67 -14.38
CA PHE A 137 37.35 23.76 -13.26
C PHE A 137 36.04 24.11 -12.54
N TYR A 138 35.51 25.32 -12.74
CA TYR A 138 34.24 25.77 -12.21
C TYR A 138 33.40 26.48 -13.26
N SER A 139 32.11 26.13 -13.35
CA SER A 139 31.11 26.86 -14.13
C SER A 139 29.83 26.99 -13.30
N ASP A 140 29.36 28.21 -13.10
CA ASP A 140 28.09 28.45 -12.42
C ASP A 140 26.93 28.05 -13.34
N PRO A 141 26.06 27.11 -12.95
CA PRO A 141 24.91 26.72 -13.75
C PRO A 141 23.94 27.88 -14.04
N LYS A 142 23.89 28.91 -13.19
CA LYS A 142 22.96 30.05 -13.34
C LYS A 142 23.58 31.19 -14.15
N SER A 143 24.63 31.83 -13.65
CA SER A 143 25.26 32.98 -14.31
C SER A 143 26.11 32.60 -15.52
N LYS A 144 26.41 31.31 -15.71
CA LYS A 144 27.35 30.80 -16.71
C LYS A 144 28.77 31.35 -16.57
N ASN A 145 29.08 32.03 -15.47
CA ASN A 145 30.44 32.44 -15.15
C ASN A 145 31.34 31.22 -15.01
N THR A 146 32.61 31.37 -15.39
CA THR A 146 33.55 30.26 -15.34
C THR A 146 34.87 30.67 -14.73
N ILE A 147 35.54 29.74 -14.04
CA ILE A 147 36.90 29.93 -13.55
C ILE A 147 37.78 28.79 -14.09
N ARG A 148 38.91 29.15 -14.67
CA ARG A 148 39.91 28.22 -15.21
C ARG A 148 41.31 28.57 -14.76
N PHE A 149 42.22 27.60 -14.80
CA PHE A 149 43.64 27.91 -14.79
C PHE A 149 44.03 28.51 -16.14
N ILE A 150 44.93 29.48 -16.12
CA ILE A 150 45.62 29.92 -17.33
C ILE A 150 47.06 29.39 -17.30
N ASN A 151 47.69 29.29 -18.46
CA ASN A 151 49.09 28.85 -18.57
C ASN A 151 50.05 29.97 -18.14
N HIS A 152 49.90 30.42 -16.88
CA HIS A 152 50.69 31.48 -16.27
C HIS A 152 50.85 31.20 -14.78
N PHE A 153 52.04 31.46 -14.25
CA PHE A 153 52.40 31.23 -12.86
C PHE A 153 53.01 32.50 -12.27
N MET A 154 52.75 32.75 -10.99
CA MET A 154 53.34 33.90 -10.30
C MET A 154 54.85 33.74 -10.19
N THR A 155 55.60 34.75 -10.63
CA THR A 155 57.06 34.76 -10.51
C THR A 155 57.49 34.94 -9.05
N PRO A 156 58.69 34.48 -8.65
CA PRO A 156 59.21 34.72 -7.32
C PRO A 156 59.35 36.20 -6.95
N ASP A 157 59.73 37.04 -7.91
CA ASP A 157 59.95 38.48 -7.74
C ASP A 157 58.70 39.30 -8.11
N ASN A 158 57.50 38.80 -7.79
CA ASN A 158 56.26 39.49 -8.14
C ASN A 158 55.98 40.67 -7.19
N ASP A 159 55.53 41.80 -7.74
CA ASP A 159 55.17 43.02 -6.98
C ASP A 159 53.79 42.95 -6.31
N TYR A 160 53.10 41.81 -6.42
CA TYR A 160 51.68 41.66 -6.06
C TYR A 160 51.47 40.96 -4.71
N GLU A 161 52.54 40.77 -3.92
CA GLU A 161 52.53 39.97 -2.69
C GLU A 161 51.85 38.59 -2.85
N ALA A 162 51.98 37.98 -4.03
CA ALA A 162 51.38 36.70 -4.35
C ALA A 162 52.32 35.54 -4.00
N VAL A 163 51.74 34.36 -3.76
CA VAL A 163 52.51 33.13 -3.49
C VAL A 163 53.34 32.75 -4.73
N PRO A 164 54.68 32.71 -4.62
CA PRO A 164 55.56 32.34 -5.73
C PRO A 164 55.26 30.96 -6.32
N ASN A 165 55.37 30.85 -7.64
CA ASN A 165 55.13 29.64 -8.44
C ASN A 165 53.70 29.07 -8.35
N SER A 166 52.76 29.78 -7.71
CA SER A 166 51.35 29.39 -7.72
C SER A 166 50.71 29.69 -9.09
N PRO A 167 49.74 28.87 -9.52
CA PRO A 167 49.05 29.10 -10.79
C PRO A 167 48.15 30.33 -10.72
N VAL A 168 48.03 31.02 -11.85
CA VAL A 168 47.07 32.11 -12.03
C VAL A 168 45.77 31.54 -12.60
N VAL A 169 44.65 32.06 -12.11
CA VAL A 169 43.32 31.71 -12.59
C VAL A 169 42.71 32.83 -13.40
N GLU A 170 41.83 32.50 -14.31
CA GLU A 170 40.99 33.44 -15.03
C GLU A 170 39.53 33.19 -14.69
N PHE A 171 38.85 34.23 -14.24
CA PHE A 171 37.39 34.31 -14.15
C PHE A 171 36.83 34.94 -15.42
N PHE A 172 35.80 34.34 -16.00
CA PHE A 172 35.06 34.88 -17.13
C PHE A 172 33.62 35.17 -16.71
N HIS A 173 33.20 36.42 -16.83
CA HIS A 173 31.82 36.85 -16.63
C HIS A 173 31.05 36.71 -17.93
N ALA A 174 30.11 35.77 -17.99
CA ALA A 174 29.43 35.41 -19.24
C ALA A 174 28.59 36.56 -19.82
N ASP A 175 27.73 37.18 -18.99
CA ASP A 175 26.83 38.24 -19.47
C ASP A 175 27.56 39.49 -19.97
N ARG A 176 28.75 39.78 -19.42
CA ARG A 176 29.52 40.98 -19.75
C ARG A 176 30.63 40.71 -20.76
N GLY A 177 30.95 39.44 -21.03
CA GLY A 177 32.06 39.04 -21.92
C GLY A 177 33.43 39.45 -21.40
N ILE A 178 33.61 39.50 -20.08
CA ILE A 178 34.77 40.09 -19.41
C ILE A 178 35.60 39.01 -18.72
N THR A 179 36.93 39.03 -18.87
CA THR A 179 37.85 38.14 -18.12
C THR A 179 38.65 38.88 -17.05
N ARG A 180 38.97 38.19 -15.95
CA ARG A 180 39.77 38.70 -14.82
C ARG A 180 40.78 37.67 -14.40
N GLN A 181 42.01 38.10 -14.21
CA GLN A 181 43.04 37.25 -13.61
C GLN A 181 42.97 37.34 -12.10
N GLY A 182 43.15 36.22 -11.43
CA GLY A 182 43.24 36.12 -9.98
C GLY A 182 44.43 35.27 -9.57
N PHE A 183 45.00 35.60 -8.42
CA PHE A 183 46.15 34.90 -7.87
C PHE A 183 46.00 34.74 -6.36
N LEU A 184 46.73 33.77 -5.80
CA LEU A 184 46.75 33.52 -4.36
C LEU A 184 47.70 34.52 -3.68
N GLY A 185 47.15 35.37 -2.84
CA GLY A 185 47.89 36.32 -2.00
C GLY A 185 48.65 35.61 -0.88
N THR A 186 49.72 36.24 -0.40
CA THR A 186 50.46 35.81 0.80
C THR A 186 49.67 35.96 2.10
N ASP A 187 48.50 36.61 2.06
CA ASP A 187 47.51 36.63 3.15
C ASP A 187 46.58 35.39 3.15
N GLY A 188 46.68 34.55 2.12
CA GLY A 188 45.87 33.36 1.94
C GLY A 188 44.52 33.61 1.29
N GLU A 189 44.24 34.82 0.78
CA GLU A 189 43.04 35.12 0.00
C GLU A 189 43.32 35.20 -1.50
N ILE A 190 42.26 35.09 -2.31
CA ILE A 190 42.37 35.34 -3.74
C ILE A 190 42.27 36.84 -3.98
N VAL A 191 43.30 37.37 -4.64
CA VAL A 191 43.34 38.74 -5.13
C VAL A 191 42.98 38.71 -6.60
N TRP A 192 41.94 39.46 -6.97
CA TRP A 192 41.50 39.63 -8.35
C TRP A 192 42.01 40.95 -8.92
N CYS A 193 42.58 40.91 -10.12
CA CYS A 193 43.03 42.11 -10.83
C CYS A 193 41.83 43.00 -11.17
N ASP A 194 41.99 44.32 -10.98
CA ASP A 194 40.88 45.26 -10.87
C ASP A 194 40.09 45.45 -12.17
N ALA A 195 38.77 45.38 -12.03
CA ALA A 195 37.88 46.19 -12.83
C ALA A 195 36.58 46.47 -12.10
N ARG A 196 36.20 47.74 -12.13
CA ARG A 196 35.12 48.36 -11.35
C ARG A 196 33.74 47.69 -11.46
N ASN A 197 33.51 46.84 -12.47
CA ASN A 197 32.18 46.35 -12.84
C ASN A 197 32.11 44.82 -13.07
N SER A 198 33.05 43.98 -12.60
CA SER A 198 32.92 42.53 -12.77
C SER A 198 33.85 41.78 -11.82
N LEU A 199 33.42 41.64 -10.57
CA LEU A 199 34.16 40.89 -9.56
C LEU A 199 33.47 39.54 -9.28
N PRO A 200 34.25 38.45 -9.14
CA PRO A 200 33.72 37.19 -8.66
C PRO A 200 33.09 37.37 -7.29
N ASN A 201 32.00 36.66 -7.03
CA ASN A 201 31.38 36.66 -5.72
C ASN A 201 32.27 35.89 -4.70
N ALA A 202 31.89 35.94 -3.42
CA ALA A 202 32.65 35.29 -2.36
C ALA A 202 32.76 33.76 -2.55
N THR A 203 31.71 33.12 -3.07
CA THR A 203 31.71 31.67 -3.35
C THR A 203 32.67 31.32 -4.47
N GLU A 204 32.63 32.05 -5.58
CA GLU A 204 33.54 31.91 -6.73
C GLU A 204 35.00 32.12 -6.32
N SER A 205 35.26 33.14 -5.48
CA SER A 205 36.60 33.41 -4.94
C SER A 205 37.10 32.27 -4.03
N ASN A 206 36.23 31.70 -3.21
CA ASN A 206 36.58 30.55 -2.37
C ASN A 206 36.84 29.27 -3.18
N ILE A 207 36.12 29.07 -4.28
CA ILE A 207 36.35 27.95 -5.19
C ILE A 207 37.72 28.09 -5.86
N ALA A 208 38.03 29.27 -6.41
CA ALA A 208 39.36 29.56 -6.97
C ALA A 208 40.48 29.35 -5.94
N LYS A 209 40.28 29.83 -4.70
CA LYS A 209 41.21 29.63 -3.58
C LYS A 209 41.51 28.16 -3.33
N THR A 210 40.45 27.37 -3.20
CA THR A 210 40.55 25.94 -2.88
C THR A 210 41.32 25.20 -3.95
N GLU A 211 40.98 25.44 -5.22
CA GLU A 211 41.63 24.80 -6.36
C GLU A 211 43.10 25.20 -6.50
N ILE A 212 43.46 26.47 -6.30
CA ILE A 212 44.87 26.91 -6.29
C ILE A 212 45.64 26.27 -5.13
N LEU A 213 45.05 26.17 -3.94
CA LEU A 213 45.70 25.53 -2.79
C LEU A 213 45.90 24.03 -3.00
N ASP A 214 44.92 23.35 -3.59
CA ASP A 214 45.03 21.93 -3.91
C ASP A 214 46.08 21.68 -4.99
N TYR A 215 46.17 22.53 -6.02
CA TYR A 215 47.27 22.50 -6.98
C TYR A 215 48.64 22.67 -6.29
N CYS A 216 48.79 23.70 -5.44
CA CYS A 216 50.03 23.95 -4.70
C CYS A 216 50.42 22.74 -3.83
N ARG A 217 49.46 22.07 -3.19
CA ARG A 217 49.69 20.85 -2.40
C ARG A 217 50.17 19.69 -3.29
N GLN A 218 49.50 19.44 -4.41
CA GLN A 218 49.85 18.37 -5.35
C GLN A 218 51.25 18.56 -5.95
N HIS A 219 51.62 19.80 -6.25
CA HIS A 219 52.90 20.16 -6.89
C HIS A 219 53.99 20.58 -5.91
N LYS A 220 53.78 20.41 -4.59
CA LYS A 220 54.74 20.72 -3.52
C LYS A 220 55.24 22.19 -3.53
N ILE A 221 54.38 23.12 -3.94
CA ILE A 221 54.65 24.56 -3.90
C ILE A 221 54.47 25.06 -2.46
N LYS A 222 55.45 25.80 -1.95
CA LYS A 222 55.44 26.29 -0.56
C LYS A 222 54.51 27.50 -0.41
N THR A 223 53.38 27.32 0.25
CA THR A 223 52.46 28.40 0.64
C THR A 223 52.76 28.87 2.07
N LYS A 224 53.53 29.95 2.24
CA LYS A 224 53.74 30.59 3.56
C LYS A 224 52.85 31.80 3.66
N PHE A 225 51.82 31.72 4.49
CA PHE A 225 50.90 32.84 4.70
C PHE A 225 51.41 33.75 5.83
N LYS A 226 51.41 35.06 5.60
CA LYS A 226 51.64 36.06 6.66
C LYS A 226 50.42 35.99 7.59
N SER A 227 50.63 35.81 8.89
CA SER A 227 49.51 35.90 9.84
C SER A 227 48.96 37.33 9.82
N LYS A 228 47.63 37.48 9.79
CA LYS A 228 47.01 38.79 10.04
C LYS A 228 47.39 39.21 11.46
N ARG A 229 48.38 40.10 11.61
CA ARG A 229 48.48 40.91 12.84
C ARG A 229 47.16 41.68 12.93
N ALA A 230 46.40 41.44 14.00
CA ALA A 230 45.26 42.26 14.33
C ALA A 230 45.75 43.71 14.42
N ALA A 231 45.31 44.55 13.49
CA ALA A 231 45.51 45.99 13.58
C ALA A 231 44.72 46.49 14.78
N ALA A 232 45.44 46.99 15.78
CA ALA A 232 44.92 47.88 16.81
C ALA A 232 45.19 49.33 16.37
#